data_AF-A0A2E1XCH8-F1
#
_entry.id   AF-A0A2E1XCH8-F1
#
_cell.length_a   1.000
_cell.length_b   1.000
_cell.length_c   1.000
_cell.angle_alpha   90.00
_cell.angle_beta   90.00
_cell.angle_gamma   90.00
#
_symmetry.space_group_name_H-M   'P 1'
#
loop_
_entity.id
_entity.type
_entity.pdbx_description
1 polymer ?
#
loop_
_entity_poly.entity_id
_entity_poly.type
_entity_poly.pdbx_seq_one_letter_code
_entity_poly.pdbx_strand_id
1 'polypeptide(L)'
;MTIKRKAASKKLKPGAIIKSKKTTKKAPAKKVPAKKATKKAGPKTRPTSQSVTAFINGVKHETRRKDAKTLLAMMKKVTGEKAKMWGPSMIGFGEYHYKYESGREGDMLAVGFSPRSANMALYVLGSLGEDEPLLKKLGPYKNGKSCLYITSLDKVDLGVLEKIVVKSYKATKAKWG
;
A
#
# COMPACT_ATOMS: atom_id res chain seq x y z
N MET A 1 -12.93 -66.43 -35.27
CA MET A 1 -12.85 -67.62 -34.38
C MET A 1 -12.45 -67.17 -32.99
N THR A 2 -13.28 -67.53 -32.00
CA THR A 2 -12.94 -67.86 -30.60
C THR A 2 -12.19 -66.78 -29.78
N ILE A 3 -12.88 -65.95 -28.99
CA ILE A 3 -13.47 -66.21 -27.66
C ILE A 3 -12.42 -66.57 -26.58
N LYS A 4 -12.47 -65.79 -25.47
CA LYS A 4 -12.05 -66.12 -24.09
C LYS A 4 -10.52 -66.25 -23.90
N ARG A 5 -9.93 -66.08 -22.73
CA ARG A 5 -10.32 -66.26 -21.31
C ARG A 5 -9.44 -65.31 -20.48
N LYS A 6 -9.95 -64.71 -19.40
CA LYS A 6 -9.98 -65.24 -18.02
C LYS A 6 -8.55 -65.56 -17.51
N ALA A 7 -7.93 -64.75 -16.66
CA ALA A 7 -8.18 -64.55 -15.23
C ALA A 7 -7.25 -65.38 -14.33
N ALA A 8 -6.69 -64.64 -13.36
CA ALA A 8 -6.61 -64.97 -11.94
C ALA A 8 -5.55 -65.95 -11.42
N SER A 9 -5.25 -65.69 -10.15
CA SER A 9 -4.67 -66.58 -9.12
C SER A 9 -3.14 -66.66 -9.11
N LYS A 10 -2.44 -66.73 -7.96
CA LYS A 10 -2.82 -66.91 -6.55
C LYS A 10 -1.57 -66.65 -5.67
N LYS A 11 -1.81 -66.21 -4.43
CA LYS A 11 -1.17 -66.56 -3.12
C LYS A 11 0.39 -66.58 -3.02
N LEU A 12 1.04 -65.73 -2.21
CA LEU A 12 1.22 -65.66 -0.74
C LEU A 12 2.42 -66.48 -0.14
N LYS A 13 3.45 -65.74 0.33
CA LYS A 13 4.37 -65.92 1.50
C LYS A 13 5.41 -67.08 1.47
N PRO A 14 6.48 -67.14 2.33
CA PRO A 14 6.84 -66.31 3.51
C PRO A 14 8.35 -65.92 3.70
N GLY A 15 8.59 -65.00 4.65
CA GLY A 15 9.74 -64.97 5.56
C GLY A 15 10.95 -64.10 5.16
N ALA A 16 11.77 -63.52 6.06
CA ALA A 16 11.67 -63.15 7.46
C ALA A 16 13.03 -62.51 7.86
N ILE A 17 13.00 -61.25 8.34
CA ILE A 17 13.88 -60.65 9.40
C ILE A 17 15.37 -60.42 8.92
N ILE A 18 16.19 -59.42 9.29
CA ILE A 18 16.45 -58.71 10.55
C ILE A 18 17.17 -57.34 10.32
N LYS A 19 16.60 -56.29 10.96
CA LYS A 19 17.16 -55.07 11.62
C LYS A 19 18.37 -54.31 11.03
N SER A 20 18.19 -52.99 10.89
CA SER A 20 18.94 -52.03 11.72
C SER A 20 18.20 -50.71 11.91
N LYS A 21 18.32 -50.16 13.12
CA LYS A 21 17.64 -48.97 13.66
C LYS A 21 18.34 -47.69 13.18
N LYS A 22 17.58 -46.64 12.86
CA LYS A 22 17.86 -45.28 13.37
C LYS A 22 16.61 -44.39 13.24
N THR A 23 16.30 -43.79 14.37
CA THR A 23 15.16 -42.97 14.73
C THR A 23 15.26 -41.55 14.18
N THR A 24 14.19 -41.04 13.56
CA THR A 24 13.68 -39.68 13.85
C THR A 24 12.16 -39.65 13.66
N LYS A 25 11.52 -39.03 14.65
CA LYS A 25 10.08 -39.08 14.96
C LYS A 25 9.37 -37.99 14.14
N LYS A 26 8.54 -38.38 13.17
CA LYS A 26 7.66 -37.47 12.41
C LYS A 26 6.47 -37.07 13.29
N ALA A 27 6.41 -35.80 13.70
CA ALA A 27 5.31 -35.24 14.47
C ALA A 27 4.01 -35.13 13.64
N PRO A 28 2.82 -35.30 14.24
CA PRO A 28 1.55 -35.33 13.52
C PRO A 28 1.04 -33.93 13.16
N ALA A 29 0.39 -33.85 12.00
CA ALA A 29 -0.22 -32.65 11.44
C ALA A 29 -1.34 -32.10 12.36
N LYS A 30 -1.21 -30.83 12.76
CA LYS A 30 -2.27 -30.08 13.43
C LYS A 30 -3.32 -29.66 12.39
N LYS A 31 -4.58 -30.05 12.61
CA LYS A 31 -5.75 -29.57 11.84
C LYS A 31 -5.82 -28.04 11.89
N VAL A 32 -5.82 -27.39 10.74
CA VAL A 32 -6.05 -25.95 10.62
C VAL A 32 -7.56 -25.69 10.71
N PRO A 33 -8.06 -24.86 11.64
CA PRO A 33 -9.48 -24.53 11.69
C PRO A 33 -9.87 -23.64 10.51
N ALA A 34 -11.07 -23.87 9.96
CA ALA A 34 -11.64 -23.13 8.84
C ALA A 34 -11.69 -21.62 9.11
N LYS A 35 -11.26 -20.82 8.10
CA LYS A 35 -11.27 -19.36 8.15
C LYS A 35 -12.71 -18.85 8.24
N LYS A 36 -13.04 -18.13 9.33
CA LYS A 36 -14.28 -17.34 9.42
C LYS A 36 -14.29 -16.28 8.30
N ALA A 37 -15.40 -16.19 7.56
CA ALA A 37 -15.59 -15.19 6.53
C ALA A 37 -15.57 -13.78 7.14
N THR A 38 -14.63 -12.94 6.71
CA THR A 38 -14.54 -11.54 7.15
C THR A 38 -15.48 -10.68 6.31
N LYS A 39 -16.37 -9.94 6.99
CA LYS A 39 -17.20 -8.86 6.43
C LYS A 39 -16.30 -7.93 5.61
N LYS A 40 -16.61 -7.71 4.33
CA LYS A 40 -15.80 -6.91 3.38
C LYS A 40 -15.66 -5.48 3.93
N ALA A 41 -14.52 -5.20 4.57
CA ALA A 41 -14.22 -3.86 5.07
C ALA A 41 -14.11 -2.91 3.87
N GLY A 42 -14.87 -1.81 3.90
CA GLY A 42 -14.72 -0.73 2.92
C GLY A 42 -13.30 -0.15 2.93
N PRO A 43 -12.97 0.77 1.99
CA PRO A 43 -11.65 1.38 1.95
C PRO A 43 -11.29 1.97 3.33
N LYS A 44 -10.11 1.59 3.84
CA LYS A 44 -9.61 1.98 5.16
C LYS A 44 -9.23 3.47 5.22
N THR A 45 -9.03 4.08 4.07
CA THR A 45 -8.64 5.48 3.94
C THR A 45 -9.89 6.30 3.69
N ARG A 46 -10.36 7.00 4.73
CA ARG A 46 -11.52 7.87 4.71
C ARG A 46 -11.21 9.15 5.49
N PRO A 47 -11.83 10.28 5.17
CA PRO A 47 -11.65 11.50 5.94
C PRO A 47 -12.10 11.26 7.39
N THR A 48 -11.40 11.86 8.34
CA THR A 48 -11.73 11.79 9.78
C THR A 48 -11.90 13.20 10.35
N SER A 49 -12.50 13.30 11.53
CA SER A 49 -12.63 14.56 12.28
C SER A 49 -11.38 14.93 13.08
N GLN A 50 -10.28 14.19 12.92
CA GLN A 50 -9.04 14.46 13.65
C GLN A 50 -8.39 15.77 13.18
N SER A 51 -7.83 16.53 14.13
CA SER A 51 -7.11 17.76 13.84
C SER A 51 -5.76 17.49 13.18
N VAL A 52 -5.58 18.01 11.97
CA VAL A 52 -4.29 17.95 11.23
C VAL A 52 -3.17 18.60 12.04
N THR A 53 -3.42 19.76 12.63
CA THR A 53 -2.41 20.49 13.42
C THR A 53 -2.01 19.71 14.66
N ALA A 54 -2.98 19.13 15.39
CA ALA A 54 -2.69 18.31 16.56
C ALA A 54 -1.88 17.06 16.18
N PHE A 55 -2.26 16.39 15.08
CA PHE A 55 -1.52 15.24 14.57
C PHE A 55 -0.07 15.59 14.23
N ILE A 56 0.18 16.68 13.49
CA ILE A 56 1.54 17.11 13.14
C ILE A 56 2.35 17.45 14.39
N ASN A 57 1.75 18.16 15.36
CA ASN A 57 2.43 18.51 16.60
C ASN A 57 2.79 17.27 17.44
N GLY A 58 1.99 16.20 17.35
CA GLY A 58 2.27 14.90 17.98
C GLY A 58 3.35 14.06 17.30
N VAL A 59 3.86 14.45 16.12
CA VAL A 59 4.96 13.74 15.45
C VAL A 59 6.23 13.90 16.29
N LYS A 60 6.71 12.77 16.85
CA LYS A 60 7.88 12.73 17.76
C LYS A 60 9.18 13.15 17.06
N HIS A 61 9.40 12.69 15.84
CA HIS A 61 10.62 12.97 15.09
C HIS A 61 10.61 14.41 14.57
N GLU A 62 11.59 15.22 15.00
CA GLU A 62 11.61 16.66 14.75
C GLU A 62 11.67 17.02 13.26
N THR A 63 12.56 16.38 12.49
CA THR A 63 12.64 16.58 11.04
C THR A 63 11.34 16.22 10.33
N ARG A 64 10.69 15.10 10.69
CA ARG A 64 9.39 14.73 10.10
C ARG A 64 8.30 15.75 10.45
N ARG A 65 8.31 16.28 11.67
CA ARG A 65 7.38 17.33 12.11
C ARG A 65 7.61 18.64 11.34
N LYS A 66 8.87 19.07 11.18
CA LYS A 66 9.24 20.24 10.37
C LYS A 66 8.80 20.07 8.92
N ASP A 67 9.15 18.94 8.31
CA ASP A 67 8.81 18.63 6.92
C ASP A 67 7.29 18.54 6.71
N ALA A 68 6.55 17.97 7.67
CA ALA A 68 5.09 17.93 7.63
C ALA A 68 4.47 19.34 7.65
N LYS A 69 5.02 20.27 8.44
CA LYS A 69 4.57 21.68 8.44
C LYS A 69 4.86 22.34 7.09
N THR A 70 6.03 22.10 6.51
CA THR A 70 6.39 22.61 5.17
C THR A 70 5.43 22.09 4.09
N LEU A 71 5.17 20.78 4.06
CA LEU A 71 4.23 20.20 3.09
C LEU A 71 2.80 20.67 3.32
N LEU A 72 2.37 20.82 4.57
CA LEU A 72 1.04 21.35 4.89
C LEU A 72 0.86 22.74 4.28
N ALA A 73 1.83 23.64 4.46
CA ALA A 73 1.79 24.99 3.91
C ALA A 73 1.84 25.00 2.37
N MET A 74 2.78 24.25 1.78
CA MET A 74 2.95 24.15 0.32
C MET A 74 1.69 23.60 -0.36
N MET A 75 1.18 22.45 0.09
CA MET A 75 0.02 21.82 -0.52
C MET A 75 -1.26 22.64 -0.32
N LYS A 76 -1.42 23.32 0.83
CA LYS A 76 -2.52 24.27 1.04
C LYS A 76 -2.47 25.41 0.02
N LYS A 77 -1.30 26.01 -0.18
CA LYS A 77 -1.09 27.08 -1.17
C LYS A 77 -1.39 26.62 -2.59
N VAL A 78 -0.88 25.45 -2.97
CA VAL A 78 -1.05 24.90 -4.33
C VAL A 78 -2.50 24.54 -4.64
N THR A 79 -3.19 23.93 -3.68
CA THR A 79 -4.55 23.40 -3.90
C THR A 79 -5.65 24.41 -3.61
N GLY A 80 -5.42 25.38 -2.73
CA GLY A 80 -6.46 26.23 -2.17
C GLY A 80 -7.39 25.51 -1.18
N GLU A 81 -7.14 24.23 -0.90
CA GLU A 81 -8.03 23.36 -0.12
C GLU A 81 -7.63 23.32 1.36
N LYS A 82 -8.62 23.08 2.23
CA LYS A 82 -8.36 22.77 3.64
C LYS A 82 -7.87 21.33 3.76
N ALA A 83 -6.76 21.13 4.46
CA ALA A 83 -6.26 19.81 4.79
C ALA A 83 -7.23 19.04 5.68
N LYS A 84 -7.41 17.74 5.42
CA LYS A 84 -8.16 16.82 6.29
C LYS A 84 -7.27 15.64 6.68
N MET A 85 -7.53 15.06 7.84
CA MET A 85 -6.95 13.76 8.20
C MET A 85 -7.69 12.66 7.43
N TRP A 86 -6.94 11.68 6.94
CA TRP A 86 -7.43 10.51 6.22
C TRP A 86 -6.89 9.25 6.89
N GLY A 87 -7.82 8.42 7.40
CA GLY A 87 -7.46 7.29 8.25
C GLY A 87 -6.59 7.73 9.45
N PRO A 88 -5.62 6.91 9.87
CA PRO A 88 -4.85 7.17 11.09
C PRO A 88 -3.64 8.11 10.90
N SER A 89 -3.19 8.36 9.66
CA SER A 89 -1.85 8.96 9.46
C SER A 89 -1.64 9.73 8.16
N MET A 90 -2.67 9.90 7.33
CA MET A 90 -2.56 10.65 6.07
C MET A 90 -3.18 12.02 6.23
N ILE A 91 -2.53 13.03 5.67
CA ILE A 91 -3.03 14.39 5.56
C ILE A 91 -3.28 14.63 4.07
N GLY A 92 -4.52 14.92 3.70
CA GLY A 92 -4.94 15.04 2.31
C GLY A 92 -5.62 16.37 2.00
N PHE A 93 -5.54 16.75 0.73
CA PHE A 93 -6.10 17.96 0.15
C PHE A 93 -6.93 17.61 -1.07
N GLY A 94 -8.11 18.23 -1.16
CA GLY A 94 -9.12 17.85 -2.14
C GLY A 94 -9.60 16.42 -1.95
N GLU A 95 -10.65 16.09 -2.68
CA GLU A 95 -11.28 14.77 -2.68
C GLU A 95 -11.77 14.48 -4.09
N TYR A 96 -11.74 13.21 -4.48
CA TYR A 96 -12.34 12.70 -5.71
C TYR A 96 -12.94 11.32 -5.47
N HIS A 97 -13.96 11.00 -6.27
CA HIS A 97 -14.58 9.68 -6.28
C HIS A 97 -14.05 8.89 -7.47
N TYR A 98 -13.45 7.73 -7.22
CA TYR A 98 -13.02 6.82 -8.28
C TYR A 98 -14.03 5.70 -8.48
N LYS A 99 -14.18 5.25 -9.73
CA LYS A 99 -14.95 4.06 -10.10
C LYS A 99 -14.17 3.26 -11.13
N TYR A 100 -13.85 2.01 -10.81
CA TYR A 100 -13.17 1.10 -11.72
C TYR A 100 -14.18 0.20 -12.46
N GLU A 101 -13.78 -0.33 -13.61
CA GLU A 101 -14.58 -1.28 -14.42
C GLU A 101 -15.03 -2.51 -13.62
N SER A 102 -14.21 -2.95 -12.66
CA SER A 102 -14.55 -4.02 -11.70
C SER A 102 -15.74 -3.71 -10.77
N GLY A 103 -16.33 -2.51 -10.85
CA GLY A 103 -17.36 -2.01 -9.94
C GLY A 103 -16.82 -1.53 -8.58
N ARG A 104 -15.50 -1.56 -8.37
CA ARG A 104 -14.89 -1.01 -7.15
C ARG A 104 -14.83 0.51 -7.24
N GLU A 105 -15.44 1.16 -6.26
CA GLU A 105 -15.46 2.62 -6.14
C GLU A 105 -15.17 3.10 -4.71
N GLY A 106 -14.94 4.40 -4.57
CA GLY A 106 -14.77 5.06 -3.29
C GLY A 106 -14.11 6.42 -3.41
N ASP A 107 -13.93 7.06 -2.25
CA ASP A 107 -13.38 8.41 -2.18
C ASP A 107 -11.90 8.38 -1.81
N MET A 108 -11.16 9.36 -2.33
CA MET A 108 -9.74 9.49 -2.04
C MET A 108 -9.28 10.95 -2.11
N LEU A 109 -8.25 11.28 -1.33
CA LEU A 109 -7.61 12.60 -1.40
C LEU A 109 -6.92 12.82 -2.75
N ALA A 110 -7.02 14.05 -3.29
CA ALA A 110 -6.42 14.36 -4.59
C ALA A 110 -4.89 14.40 -4.51
N VAL A 111 -4.35 15.07 -3.49
CA VAL A 111 -2.92 15.04 -3.13
C VAL A 111 -2.75 15.03 -1.62
N GLY A 112 -1.62 14.55 -1.12
CA GLY A 112 -1.35 14.59 0.31
C GLY A 112 -0.05 13.91 0.71
N PHE A 113 0.13 13.72 2.02
CA PHE A 113 1.31 13.08 2.57
C PHE A 113 1.05 12.36 3.89
N SER A 114 2.01 11.55 4.32
CA SER A 114 2.03 10.88 5.63
C SER A 114 3.44 10.95 6.22
N PRO A 115 3.63 11.58 7.38
CA PRO A 115 4.92 11.56 8.10
C PRO A 115 5.10 10.19 8.77
N ARG A 116 5.83 9.29 8.13
CA ARG A 116 6.14 7.96 8.66
C ARG A 116 7.43 7.99 9.46
N SER A 117 7.72 6.91 10.18
CA SER A 117 8.91 6.78 11.02
C SER A 117 10.22 6.95 10.23
N ALA A 118 10.29 6.39 9.01
CA ALA A 118 11.51 6.40 8.21
C ALA A 118 11.54 7.49 7.11
N ASN A 119 10.38 7.99 6.66
CA ASN A 119 10.28 8.88 5.51
C ASN A 119 8.95 9.66 5.48
N MET A 120 8.88 10.69 4.62
CA MET A 120 7.62 11.26 4.16
C MET A 120 7.12 10.43 2.99
N ALA A 121 5.92 9.87 3.12
CA ALA A 121 5.21 9.30 1.98
C ALA A 121 4.32 10.39 1.36
N LEU A 122 4.53 10.73 0.10
CA LEU A 122 3.77 11.75 -0.63
C LEU A 122 2.88 11.08 -1.67
N TYR A 123 1.59 11.35 -1.64
CA TYR A 123 0.58 10.81 -2.55
C TYR A 123 0.35 11.81 -3.69
N VAL A 124 1.27 11.81 -4.66
CA VAL A 124 1.29 12.77 -5.78
C VAL A 124 1.41 12.11 -7.16
N LEU A 125 1.53 10.78 -7.24
CA LEU A 125 1.70 10.10 -8.53
C LEU A 125 0.43 9.42 -9.05
N GLY A 126 -0.66 9.38 -8.26
CA GLY A 126 -1.87 8.61 -8.60
C GLY A 126 -2.48 8.95 -9.97
N SER A 127 -2.45 10.22 -10.37
CA SER A 127 -2.91 10.69 -11.68
C SER A 127 -1.78 11.24 -12.56
N LEU A 128 -0.56 11.35 -12.02
CA LEU A 128 0.60 11.94 -12.72
C LEU A 128 1.48 10.87 -13.38
N GLY A 129 1.48 9.65 -12.84
CA GLY A 129 2.33 8.55 -13.31
C GLY A 129 3.75 8.59 -12.75
N GLU A 130 4.46 7.47 -12.87
CA GLU A 130 5.82 7.30 -12.33
C GLU A 130 6.91 7.86 -13.24
N ASP A 131 6.61 8.11 -14.52
CA ASP A 131 7.56 8.58 -15.54
C ASP A 131 7.62 10.11 -15.68
N GLU A 132 7.04 10.86 -14.73
CA GLU A 132 6.99 12.32 -14.77
C GLU A 132 8.41 12.92 -14.87
N PRO A 133 8.72 13.70 -15.92
CA PRO A 133 10.07 14.22 -16.15
C PRO A 133 10.63 15.08 -15.01
N LEU A 134 9.77 15.77 -14.25
CA LEU A 134 10.20 16.55 -13.09
C LEU A 134 10.82 15.70 -11.99
N LEU A 135 10.50 14.40 -11.90
CA LEU A 135 11.09 13.51 -10.90
C LEU A 135 12.60 13.38 -11.08
N LYS A 136 13.12 13.45 -12.31
CA LYS A 136 14.58 13.43 -12.58
C LYS A 136 15.32 14.63 -11.98
N LYS A 137 14.60 15.73 -11.71
CA LYS A 137 15.14 16.97 -11.15
C LYS A 137 14.88 17.14 -9.65
N LEU A 138 14.12 16.23 -9.04
CA LEU A 138 13.66 16.38 -7.66
C LEU A 138 14.78 16.17 -6.63
N GLY A 139 15.78 15.34 -6.93
CA GLY A 139 16.77 14.85 -5.98
C GLY A 139 16.49 13.39 -5.57
N PRO A 140 16.96 12.93 -4.40
CA PRO A 140 16.83 11.55 -3.97
C PRO A 140 15.43 11.24 -3.42
N TYR A 141 14.76 10.27 -4.03
CA TYR A 141 13.49 9.69 -3.59
C TYR A 141 13.46 8.19 -3.88
N LYS A 142 12.47 7.49 -3.32
CA LYS A 142 12.08 6.15 -3.78
C LYS A 142 10.66 6.19 -4.31
N ASN A 143 10.42 5.53 -5.44
CA ASN A 143 9.07 5.37 -5.98
C ASN A 143 8.33 4.21 -5.30
N GLY A 144 7.05 4.44 -5.07
CA GLY A 144 6.03 3.40 -5.02
C GLY A 144 5.00 3.65 -6.12
N LYS A 145 4.01 2.75 -6.23
CA LYS A 145 3.03 2.76 -7.33
C LYS A 145 2.29 4.09 -7.56
N SER A 146 2.03 4.83 -6.48
CA SER A 146 1.29 6.09 -6.54
C SER A 146 1.83 7.13 -5.56
N CYS A 147 3.01 6.85 -4.99
CA CYS A 147 3.59 7.68 -3.95
C CYS A 147 5.11 7.79 -4.05
N LEU A 148 5.63 8.92 -3.57
CA LEU A 148 7.05 9.15 -3.40
C LEU A 148 7.42 8.95 -1.93
N TYR A 149 8.58 8.37 -1.67
CA TYR A 149 9.18 8.32 -0.34
C TYR A 149 10.42 9.20 -0.30
N ILE A 150 10.37 10.24 0.52
CA ILE A 150 11.45 11.21 0.70
C ILE A 150 11.92 11.13 2.15
N THR A 151 13.20 10.83 2.36
CA THR A 151 13.75 10.70 3.72
C THR A 151 13.71 12.04 4.47
N SER A 152 13.97 13.14 3.77
CA SER A 152 13.92 14.50 4.33
C SER A 152 13.85 15.55 3.22
N LEU A 153 13.16 16.67 3.47
CA LEU A 153 12.93 17.71 2.45
C LEU A 153 14.15 18.57 2.15
N ASP A 154 15.15 18.58 3.02
CA ASP A 154 16.44 19.24 2.80
C ASP A 154 17.28 18.63 1.67
N LYS A 155 16.99 17.39 1.28
CA LYS A 155 17.70 16.68 0.21
C LYS A 155 17.06 16.85 -1.16
N VAL A 156 15.87 17.44 -1.25
CA VAL A 156 15.13 17.57 -2.50
C VAL A 156 14.93 19.04 -2.87
N ASP A 157 14.76 19.30 -4.16
CA ASP A 157 14.40 20.63 -4.65
C ASP A 157 12.92 20.90 -4.36
N LEU A 158 12.66 21.82 -3.40
CA LEU A 158 11.31 22.21 -3.01
C LEU A 158 10.53 22.90 -4.13
N GLY A 159 11.20 23.62 -5.03
CA GLY A 159 10.55 24.26 -6.18
C GLY A 159 10.11 23.23 -7.22
N VAL A 160 10.92 22.19 -7.44
CA VAL A 160 10.53 21.04 -8.28
C VAL A 160 9.40 20.26 -7.63
N LEU A 161 9.46 20.04 -6.30
CA LEU A 161 8.39 19.38 -5.57
C LEU A 161 7.07 20.13 -5.67
N GLU A 162 7.06 21.46 -5.51
CA GLU A 162 5.86 22.29 -5.66
C GLU A 162 5.26 22.12 -7.07
N LYS A 163 6.09 22.12 -8.13
CA LYS A 163 5.64 21.88 -9.51
C LYS A 163 5.00 20.50 -9.69
N ILE A 164 5.58 19.45 -9.07
CA ILE A 164 5.02 18.10 -9.08
C ILE A 164 3.64 18.09 -8.41
N VAL A 165 3.50 18.73 -7.24
CA VAL A 165 2.22 18.82 -6.54
C VAL A 165 1.17 19.55 -7.40
N VAL A 166 1.54 20.66 -8.05
CA VAL A 166 0.65 21.40 -8.96
C VAL A 166 0.16 20.50 -10.09
N LYS A 167 1.09 19.84 -10.81
CA LYS A 167 0.73 18.94 -11.91
C LYS A 167 -0.15 17.79 -11.44
N SER A 168 0.20 17.18 -10.30
CA SER A 168 -0.55 16.07 -9.71
C SER A 168 -1.99 16.44 -9.36
N TYR A 169 -2.17 17.58 -8.70
CA TYR A 169 -3.50 18.04 -8.32
C TYR A 169 -4.34 18.37 -9.55
N LYS A 170 -3.77 19.08 -10.54
CA LYS A 170 -4.45 19.37 -11.81
C LYS A 170 -4.82 18.11 -12.58
N ALA A 171 -3.90 17.15 -12.72
CA ALA A 171 -4.17 15.89 -13.40
C ALA A 171 -5.29 15.10 -12.71
N THR A 172 -5.30 15.11 -11.37
CA THR A 172 -6.35 14.42 -10.59
C THR A 172 -7.70 15.10 -10.77
N LYS A 173 -7.76 16.44 -10.71
CA LYS A 173 -8.99 17.19 -10.97
C LYS A 173 -9.47 17.05 -12.42
N ALA A 174 -8.58 17.01 -13.41
CA ALA A 174 -8.98 16.79 -14.80
C ALA A 174 -9.53 15.38 -15.05
N LYS A 175 -9.03 14.38 -14.30
CA LYS A 175 -9.44 12.98 -14.47
C LYS A 175 -10.75 12.64 -13.74
N TRP A 176 -11.00 13.26 -12.59
CA TRP A 176 -12.07 12.86 -11.67
C TRP A 176 -12.97 14.00 -11.17
N GLY A 177 -12.65 15.25 -11.54
CA GLY A 177 -13.39 16.44 -11.16
C GLY A 177 -14.48 16.81 -12.15
#